data_AF-A0A6L6DII1-F1
#
_entry.id   AF-A0A6L6DII1-F1
#
_cell.length_a   1.000
_cell.length_b   1.000
_cell.length_c   1.000
_cell.angle_alpha   90.00
_cell.angle_beta   90.00
_cell.angle_gamma   90.00
#
_symmetry.space_group_name_H-M   'P 1'
#
loop_
_entity.id
_entity.type
_entity.pdbx_description
1 polymer ?
#
loop_
_entity_poly.entity_id
_entity_poly.type
_entity_poly.pdbx_seq_one_letter_code
_entity_poly.pdbx_strand_id
1 'polypeptide(L)'
;MECSDVMLALILFIDEEIHDEIQVEVFQSHFQQCPQCLSEMEHERQVLTRMKSLLADECCEQAPEDLNSRIAQQTALLASQMFNPTQIITEYRRTETTINGETHIEIETTHEIRRDFPLS
;
A
#
# COMPACT_ATOMS: atom_id res chain seq x y z
N MET A 1 24.49 -14.18 -18.73
CA MET A 1 23.50 -14.16 -19.82
C MET A 1 23.90 -13.08 -20.79
N GLU A 2 23.95 -13.40 -22.08
CA GLU A 2 24.33 -12.44 -23.11
C GLU A 2 23.16 -11.50 -23.42
N CYS A 3 23.43 -10.26 -23.85
CA CYS A 3 22.38 -9.29 -24.18
C CYS A 3 21.42 -9.83 -25.26
N SER A 4 21.93 -10.64 -26.21
CA SER A 4 21.10 -11.25 -27.26
C SER A 4 20.03 -12.18 -26.67
N ASP A 5 20.38 -12.96 -25.65
CA ASP A 5 19.45 -13.90 -25.02
C ASP A 5 18.38 -13.15 -24.21
N VAL A 6 18.79 -12.06 -23.54
CA VAL A 6 17.88 -11.16 -22.82
C VAL A 6 16.85 -10.57 -23.77
N MET A 7 17.29 -10.04 -24.92
CA MET A 7 16.38 -9.42 -25.89
C MET A 7 15.41 -10.43 -26.50
N LEU A 8 15.85 -11.67 -26.76
CA LEU A 8 15.00 -12.73 -27.31
C LEU A 8 13.89 -13.17 -26.36
N ALA A 9 14.17 -13.20 -25.06
CA ALA A 9 13.22 -13.62 -24.03
C ALA A 9 12.64 -12.44 -23.21
N LEU A 10 12.84 -11.20 -23.67
CA LEU A 10 12.45 -10.00 -22.95
C LEU A 10 10.93 -9.93 -22.73
N ILE A 11 10.15 -10.25 -23.76
CA ILE A 11 8.68 -10.23 -23.68
C ILE A 11 8.17 -11.30 -22.70
N LEU A 12 8.76 -12.50 -22.72
CA LEU A 12 8.43 -13.57 -21.77
C LEU A 12 8.70 -13.15 -20.33
N PHE A 13 9.80 -12.41 -20.10
CA PHE A 13 10.10 -11.84 -18.80
C PHE A 13 9.07 -10.77 -18.40
N ILE A 14 8.66 -9.88 -19.31
CA ILE A 14 7.69 -8.81 -19.03
C ILE A 14 6.29 -9.37 -18.75
N ASP A 15 5.87 -10.42 -19.46
CA ASP A 15 4.57 -11.07 -19.27
C ASP A 15 4.58 -12.12 -18.14
N GLU A 16 5.65 -12.19 -17.35
CA GLU A 16 5.82 -13.13 -16.22
C GLU A 16 5.72 -14.62 -16.62
N GLU A 17 6.06 -14.95 -17.86
CA GLU A 17 6.01 -16.33 -18.39
C GLU A 17 7.26 -17.17 -18.07
N ILE A 18 8.27 -16.57 -17.44
CA ILE A 18 9.46 -17.28 -16.96
C ILE A 18 9.17 -17.83 -15.55
N HIS A 19 8.93 -19.14 -15.48
CA HIS A 19 8.56 -19.83 -14.23
C HIS A 19 9.78 -20.30 -13.42
N ASP A 20 10.98 -20.26 -14.02
CA ASP A 20 12.22 -20.63 -13.36
C ASP A 20 12.79 -19.42 -12.60
N GLU A 21 12.70 -19.46 -11.27
CA GLU A 21 13.16 -18.39 -10.38
C GLU A 21 14.64 -18.03 -10.60
N ILE A 22 15.48 -19.02 -10.92
CA ILE A 22 16.91 -18.81 -11.17
C ILE A 22 17.08 -17.98 -12.45
N GLN A 23 16.29 -18.26 -13.49
CA GLN A 23 16.34 -17.45 -14.71
C GLN A 23 15.87 -16.04 -14.47
N VAL A 24 14.80 -15.84 -13.68
CA VAL A 24 14.32 -14.50 -13.30
C VAL A 24 15.42 -13.71 -12.58
N GLU A 25 16.14 -14.31 -11.64
CA GLU A 25 17.27 -13.66 -10.95
C GLU A 25 18.43 -13.31 -11.91
N VAL A 26 18.72 -14.18 -12.88
CA VAL A 26 19.72 -13.92 -13.92
C VAL A 26 19.32 -12.73 -14.80
N PHE A 27 18.04 -12.59 -15.16
CA PHE A 27 17.53 -11.41 -15.87
C PHE A 27 17.68 -10.14 -15.02
N GLN A 28 17.25 -10.18 -13.76
CA GLN A 28 17.33 -9.03 -12.86
C GLN A 28 18.77 -8.57 -12.65
N SER A 29 19.71 -9.51 -12.43
CA SER A 29 21.12 -9.19 -12.30
C SER A 29 21.73 -8.64 -13.60
N HIS A 30 21.29 -9.11 -14.77
CA HIS A 30 21.70 -8.53 -16.05
C HIS A 30 21.23 -7.08 -16.20
N PHE A 31 19.98 -6.76 -15.88
CA PHE A 31 19.47 -5.39 -15.95
C PHE A 31 20.19 -4.41 -15.02
N GLN A 32 20.70 -4.88 -13.88
CA GLN A 32 21.54 -4.07 -12.99
C GLN A 32 22.92 -3.74 -13.61
N GLN A 33 23.45 -4.64 -14.45
CA GLN A 33 24.78 -4.52 -15.04
C GLN A 33 24.76 -3.87 -16.44
N CYS A 34 23.63 -3.95 -17.15
CA CYS A 34 23.47 -3.48 -18.53
C CYS A 34 22.33 -2.45 -18.64
N PRO A 35 22.65 -1.14 -18.61
CA PRO A 35 21.65 -0.07 -18.72
C PRO A 35 20.89 -0.07 -20.07
N GLN A 36 21.52 -0.57 -21.13
CA GLN A 36 20.89 -0.64 -22.46
C GLN A 36 19.72 -1.61 -22.46
N CYS A 37 19.92 -2.84 -21.97
CA CYS A 37 18.85 -3.83 -21.87
C CYS A 37 17.75 -3.40 -20.88
N LEU A 38 18.11 -2.66 -19.82
CA LEU A 38 17.11 -2.06 -18.91
C LEU A 38 16.23 -1.04 -19.63
N SER A 39 16.83 -0.16 -20.46
CA SER A 39 16.09 0.83 -21.24
C SER A 39 15.13 0.17 -22.24
N GLU A 40 15.57 -0.88 -22.92
CA GLU A 40 14.72 -1.65 -23.84
C GLU A 40 13.57 -2.34 -23.08
N MET A 41 13.84 -2.94 -21.91
CA MET A 41 12.80 -3.53 -21.07
C MET A 41 11.73 -2.51 -20.67
N GLU A 42 12.16 -1.32 -20.23
CA GLU A 42 11.23 -0.26 -19.86
C GLU A 42 10.44 0.25 -21.07
N HIS A 43 11.08 0.37 -22.23
CA HIS A 43 10.41 0.74 -23.48
C HIS A 43 9.33 -0.26 -23.87
N GLU A 44 9.65 -1.56 -23.92
CA GLU A 44 8.71 -2.62 -24.27
C GLU A 44 7.54 -2.67 -23.27
N ARG A 45 7.82 -2.49 -21.96
CA ARG A 45 6.77 -2.41 -20.94
C ARG A 45 5.81 -1.24 -21.18
N GLN A 46 6.32 -0.08 -21.60
CA GLN A 46 5.49 1.08 -21.95
C GLN A 46 4.64 0.80 -23.20
N VAL A 47 5.23 0.17 -24.22
CA VAL A 47 4.52 -0.23 -25.44
C VAL A 47 3.38 -1.19 -25.11
N LEU A 48 3.64 -2.25 -24.33
CA LEU A 48 2.63 -3.22 -23.89
C LEU A 48 1.52 -2.56 -23.07
N THR A 49 1.87 -1.68 -22.13
CA THR A 49 0.89 -0.94 -21.32
C THR A 49 -0.02 -0.10 -22.22
N ARG A 50 0.56 0.59 -23.21
CA ARG A 50 -0.21 1.39 -24.18
C ARG A 50 -1.13 0.53 -25.02
N MET A 51 -0.65 -0.62 -25.51
CA MET A 51 -1.48 -1.56 -26.27
C MET A 51 -2.64 -2.10 -25.41
N LYS A 52 -2.36 -2.51 -24.17
CA LYS A 52 -3.40 -2.98 -23.22
C LYS A 52 -4.43 -1.89 -22.93
N SER A 53 -4.01 -0.63 -22.78
CA SER A 53 -4.92 0.51 -22.61
C SER A 53 -5.83 0.71 -23.82
N LEU A 54 -5.28 0.68 -25.04
CA LEU A 54 -6.08 0.86 -26.26
C LEU A 54 -7.12 -0.26 -26.42
N LEU A 55 -6.74 -1.50 -26.11
CA LEU A 55 -7.66 -2.64 -26.13
C LEU A 55 -8.71 -2.56 -25.02
N ALA A 56 -8.32 -2.12 -23.83
CA ALA A 56 -9.24 -1.92 -22.72
C ALA A 56 -10.25 -0.80 -22.98
N ASP A 57 -9.83 0.29 -23.63
CA ASP A 57 -10.71 1.40 -24.03
C ASP A 57 -11.75 0.96 -25.08
N GLU A 58 -11.43 -0.04 -25.91
CA GLU A 58 -12.39 -0.64 -26.84
C GLU A 58 -13.35 -1.61 -26.12
N CYS A 59 -12.93 -2.19 -25.00
CA CYS A 59 -13.74 -3.09 -24.19
C CYS A 59 -14.67 -2.31 -23.24
N CYS A 60 -15.90 -2.06 -23.71
CA CYS A 60 -16.95 -1.40 -22.92
C CYS A 60 -17.83 -2.35 -22.09
N GLU A 61 -17.38 -3.57 -21.79
CA GLU A 61 -18.15 -4.51 -20.97
C GLU A 61 -18.30 -3.98 -19.54
N GLN A 62 -19.54 -3.81 -19.10
CA GLN A 62 -19.81 -3.42 -17.73
C GLN A 62 -19.68 -4.62 -16.80
N ALA A 63 -18.92 -4.43 -15.71
CA ALA A 63 -18.86 -5.42 -14.65
C ALA A 63 -20.28 -5.71 -14.11
N PRO A 64 -20.63 -6.99 -13.82
CA PRO A 64 -21.92 -7.34 -13.27
C PRO A 64 -22.24 -6.56 -11.99
N GLU A 65 -23.49 -6.09 -11.84
CA GLU A 65 -23.93 -5.32 -10.66
C GLU A 65 -23.74 -6.09 -9.34
N ASP A 66 -23.89 -7.42 -9.38
CA ASP A 66 -23.65 -8.29 -8.22
C ASP A 66 -22.21 -8.20 -7.73
N LEU A 67 -21.24 -8.20 -8.66
CA LEU A 67 -19.82 -8.09 -8.32
C LEU A 67 -19.52 -6.74 -7.67
N ASN A 68 -20.03 -5.65 -8.24
CA ASN A 68 -19.88 -4.31 -7.67
C ASN A 68 -20.48 -4.22 -6.26
N SER A 69 -21.67 -4.80 -6.07
CA SER A 69 -22.35 -4.84 -4.77
C SER A 69 -21.53 -5.62 -3.74
N ARG A 70 -20.97 -6.77 -4.13
CA ARG A 70 -20.13 -7.60 -3.26
C ARG A 70 -18.84 -6.90 -2.88
N ILE A 71 -18.14 -6.28 -3.83
CA ILE A 71 -16.93 -5.50 -3.56
C ILE A 71 -17.24 -4.37 -2.58
N ALA A 72 -18.29 -3.59 -2.83
CA ALA A 72 -18.69 -2.49 -1.95
C ALA A 72 -18.99 -2.98 -0.52
N GLN A 73 -19.70 -4.10 -0.37
CA GLN A 73 -19.99 -4.71 0.93
C GLN A 73 -18.71 -5.17 1.64
N GLN A 74 -17.81 -5.86 0.94
CA GLN A 74 -16.55 -6.34 1.50
C GLN A 74 -15.65 -5.19 1.94
N THR A 75 -15.54 -4.13 1.12
CA THR A 75 -14.77 -2.93 1.47
C THR A 75 -15.36 -2.21 2.67
N ALA A 76 -16.70 -2.07 2.75
CA ALA A 76 -17.37 -1.47 3.89
C ALA A 76 -17.17 -2.29 5.18
N LEU A 77 -17.25 -3.62 5.08
CA LEU A 77 -16.97 -4.52 6.20
C LEU A 77 -15.52 -4.35 6.69
N LEU A 78 -14.55 -4.38 5.79
CA LEU A 78 -13.14 -4.19 6.14
C LEU A 78 -12.90 -2.82 6.79
N ALA A 79 -13.48 -1.75 6.23
CA ALA A 79 -13.41 -0.42 6.80
C ALA A 79 -14.01 -0.37 8.22
N SER A 80 -15.12 -1.07 8.47
CA SER A 80 -15.73 -1.16 9.80
C SER A 80 -14.86 -1.94 10.80
N GLN A 81 -14.17 -3.00 10.35
CA GLN A 81 -13.24 -3.76 11.18
C GLN A 81 -11.97 -2.98 11.53
N MET A 82 -11.52 -2.13 10.60
CA MET A 82 -10.38 -1.25 10.82
C MET A 82 -10.74 0.00 11.65
N PHE A 83 -12.02 0.35 11.76
CA PHE A 83 -12.49 1.48 12.54
C PHE A 83 -12.39 1.18 14.04
N ASN A 84 -11.30 1.61 14.65
CA ASN A 84 -11.14 1.65 16.10
C ASN A 84 -11.36 3.09 16.58
N PRO A 85 -12.39 3.38 17.39
CA PRO A 85 -12.60 4.72 17.89
C PRO A 85 -11.42 5.12 18.77
N THR A 86 -10.74 6.21 18.42
CA THR A 86 -9.69 6.78 19.27
C THR A 86 -10.33 7.31 20.54
N GLN A 87 -9.97 6.76 21.70
CA GLN A 87 -10.46 7.24 22.99
C GLN A 87 -9.51 8.31 23.51
N ILE A 88 -10.05 9.48 23.85
CA ILE A 88 -9.30 10.57 24.50
C ILE A 88 -9.85 10.68 25.92
N ILE A 89 -9.00 10.42 26.92
CA ILE A 89 -9.33 10.55 28.34
C ILE A 89 -8.64 11.80 28.85
N THR A 90 -9.41 12.72 29.44
CA THR A 90 -8.88 13.91 30.11
C THR A 90 -9.13 13.80 31.61
N GLU A 91 -8.06 13.87 32.41
CA GLU A 91 -8.13 13.86 33.86
C GLU A 91 -7.76 15.25 34.41
N TYR A 92 -8.54 15.75 35.36
CA TYR A 92 -8.30 17.01 36.05
C TYR A 92 -8.01 16.73 37.52
N ARG A 93 -6.82 17.11 38.00
CA ARG A 93 -6.43 16.98 39.39
C ARG A 93 -6.23 18.36 40.01
N ARG A 94 -6.97 18.64 41.09
CA ARG A 94 -6.86 19.90 41.85
C ARG A 94 -6.23 19.63 43.20
N THR A 95 -5.14 20.32 43.50
CA THR A 95 -4.47 20.28 44.80
C THR A 95 -4.57 21.66 45.43
N GLU A 96 -5.08 21.71 46.66
CA GLU A 96 -5.24 22.96 47.41
C GLU A 96 -4.38 22.88 48.67
N THR A 97 -3.50 23.86 48.86
CA THR A 97 -2.60 23.93 50.00
C THR A 97 -2.69 25.31 50.64
N THR A 98 -3.08 25.36 51.91
CA THR A 98 -3.15 26.61 52.68
C THR A 98 -1.98 26.68 53.66
N ILE A 99 -1.11 27.68 53.50
CA ILE A 99 0.04 27.92 54.37
C ILE A 99 -0.03 29.36 54.87
N ASN A 100 0.00 29.57 56.19
CA ASN A 100 0.00 30.88 56.84
C ASN A 100 -1.16 31.82 56.41
N GLY A 101 -2.32 31.27 56.07
CA GLY A 101 -3.51 32.05 55.67
C GLY A 101 -3.57 32.41 54.19
N GLU A 102 -2.52 32.08 53.42
CA GLU A 102 -2.53 32.18 51.96
C GLU A 102 -2.85 30.79 51.37
N THR A 103 -3.80 30.73 50.43
CA THR A 103 -4.25 29.49 49.81
C THR A 103 -3.74 29.41 48.39
N HIS A 104 -2.95 28.38 48.11
CA HIS A 104 -2.47 28.07 46.78
C HIS A 104 -3.31 26.94 46.16
N ILE A 105 -3.80 27.17 44.95
CA ILE A 105 -4.57 26.18 44.19
C ILE A 105 -3.76 25.83 42.95
N GLU A 106 -3.40 24.56 42.83
CA GLU A 106 -2.77 24.00 41.64
C GLU A 106 -3.78 23.09 40.92
N ILE A 107 -3.89 23.27 39.60
CA ILE A 107 -4.73 22.44 38.74
C ILE A 107 -3.83 21.81 37.69
N GLU A 108 -3.75 20.49 37.71
CA GLU A 108 -3.04 19.68 36.72
C GLU A 108 -4.07 19.05 35.77
N THR A 109 -3.78 19.07 34.46
CA THR A 109 -4.61 18.47 33.43
C THR A 109 -3.80 17.45 32.64
N THR A 110 -4.22 16.19 32.66
CA THR A 110 -3.55 15.09 31.93
C THR A 110 -4.44 14.61 30.80
N HIS A 111 -3.85 14.37 29.63
CA HIS A 111 -4.52 13.83 28.45
C HIS A 111 -3.91 12.48 28.09
N GLU A 112 -4.74 11.44 28.00
CA GLU A 112 -4.35 10.11 27.55
C GLU A 112 -5.09 9.76 26.25
N ILE A 113 -4.36 9.34 25.22
CA ILE A 113 -4.93 8.87 23.95
C ILE A 113 -4.77 7.35 23.91
N ARG A 114 -5.88 6.63 24.00
CA ARG A 114 -5.89 5.16 23.84
C ARG A 114 -6.32 4.79 22.43
N ARG A 115 -5.50 3.98 21.79
CA ARG A 115 -5.81 3.32 20.51
C ARG A 115 -5.72 1.82 20.75
N ASP A 116 -6.86 1.17 20.83
CA ASP A 116 -6.89 -0.29 20.81
C ASP A 116 -6.63 -0.73 19.37
N PHE A 117 -5.58 -1.52 19.17
CA PHE A 117 -5.36 -2.22 17.93
C PHE A 117 -6.19 -3.51 17.97
N PRO A 118 -6.92 -3.85 16.90
CA PRO A 118 -7.69 -5.08 16.89
C PRO A 118 -6.70 -6.24 17.04
N LEU A 119 -6.92 -7.09 18.03
CA LEU A 119 -6.18 -8.34 18.19
C LEU A 119 -6.52 -9.21 16.97
N SER A 120 -5.50 -9.45 16.16
CA SER A 120 -5.49 -10.42 15.06
C SER A 120 -5.92 -11.82 15.50
#